data_AF-A0A2J0LFP8-F1
#
_entry.id   AF-A0A2J0LFP8-F1
#
_cell.length_a   1.000
_cell.length_b   1.000
_cell.length_c   1.000
_cell.angle_alpha   90.00
_cell.angle_beta   90.00
_cell.angle_gamma   90.00
#
_symmetry.space_group_name_H-M   'P 1'
#
loop_
_entity.id
_entity.type
_entity.pdbx_description
1 polymer ?
#
loop_
_entity_poly.entity_id
_entity_poly.type
_entity_poly.pdbx_seq_one_letter_code
_entity_poly.pdbx_strand_id
1 'polypeptide(L)'
;MRNKVTSEEEILLCDMLGIERIGLYMRDLSLSESQSIQFEGALKRRAKGEPLQYIMGRTEFFGLSFFVGPGVFIPRPETEVLVEAVVDKCRGERP
;
A
#
# COMPACT_ATOMS: atom_id res chain seq x y z
N MET A 1 -24.49 3.72 -13.71
CA MET A 1 -24.33 3.33 -12.29
C MET A 1 -22.89 3.59 -11.90
N ARG A 2 -22.62 4.60 -11.05
CA ARG A 2 -21.26 4.82 -10.51
C ARG A 2 -21.00 3.70 -9.51
N ASN A 3 -20.19 2.72 -9.88
CA ASN A 3 -19.68 1.75 -8.92
C ASN A 3 -19.00 2.53 -7.80
N LYS A 4 -19.44 2.27 -6.57
CA LYS A 4 -18.95 2.94 -5.37
C LYS A 4 -17.52 2.45 -5.15
N VAL A 5 -16.55 3.20 -5.67
CA VAL A 5 -15.13 2.85 -5.56
C VAL A 5 -14.79 2.73 -4.07
N THR A 6 -14.23 1.59 -3.66
CA THR A 6 -13.82 1.33 -2.28
C THR A 6 -12.47 1.99 -1.98
N SER A 7 -12.13 2.21 -0.70
CA SER A 7 -10.85 2.86 -0.35
C SER A 7 -9.61 2.08 -0.80
N GLU A 8 -9.68 0.75 -0.89
CA GLU A 8 -8.55 -0.07 -1.35
C GLU A 8 -8.34 -0.01 -2.87
N GLU A 9 -9.42 0.14 -3.66
CA GLU A 9 -9.34 0.32 -5.12
C GLU A 9 -8.63 1.62 -5.47
N GLU A 10 -8.93 2.71 -4.77
CA GLU A 10 -8.26 3.99 -4.95
C GLU A 10 -6.78 3.90 -4.56
N ILE A 11 -6.44 3.15 -3.52
CA ILE A 11 -5.03 2.92 -3.13
C ILE A 11 -4.29 2.19 -4.25
N LEU A 12 -4.85 1.09 -4.79
CA LEU A 12 -4.25 0.36 -5.92
C LEU A 12 -4.10 1.24 -7.16
N LEU A 13 -5.08 2.10 -7.43
CA LEU A 13 -5.07 2.98 -8.58
C LEU A 13 -4.02 4.08 -8.43
N CYS A 14 -3.95 4.72 -7.26
CA CYS A 14 -2.92 5.68 -6.90
C CYS A 14 -1.52 5.06 -7.00
N ASP A 15 -1.37 3.84 -6.49
CA ASP A 15 -0.12 3.08 -6.54
C ASP A 15 0.35 2.87 -7.98
N MET A 16 -0.52 2.31 -8.82
CA MET A 16 -0.24 2.02 -10.23
C MET A 16 0.08 3.28 -11.03
N LEU A 17 -0.60 4.39 -10.75
CA LEU A 17 -0.44 5.66 -11.46
C LEU A 17 0.68 6.54 -10.89
N GLY A 18 1.22 6.22 -9.71
CA GLY A 18 2.21 7.03 -9.02
C GLY A 18 1.70 8.42 -8.64
N ILE A 19 0.44 8.54 -8.23
CA ILE A 19 -0.20 9.81 -7.87
C ILE A 19 -0.82 9.75 -6.47
N GLU A 20 -0.93 10.92 -5.84
CA GLU A 20 -1.71 11.08 -4.62
C GLU A 20 -3.21 10.94 -4.87
N ARG A 21 -3.95 10.58 -3.81
CA ARG A 21 -5.42 10.37 -3.87
C ARG A 21 -6.18 11.60 -4.34
N ILE A 22 -5.73 12.81 -3.97
CA ILE A 22 -6.34 14.06 -4.46
C ILE A 22 -6.27 14.17 -5.99
N GLY A 23 -5.21 13.63 -6.60
CA GLY A 23 -5.02 13.60 -8.05
C GLY A 23 -6.07 12.79 -8.80
N LEU A 24 -6.74 11.83 -8.15
CA LEU A 24 -7.84 11.06 -8.74
C LEU A 24 -9.09 11.92 -9.00
N TYR A 25 -9.32 12.95 -8.18
CA TYR A 25 -10.52 13.78 -8.27
C TYR A 25 -10.29 15.10 -9.02
N MET A 26 -9.03 15.55 -9.10
CA MET A 26 -8.68 16.82 -9.75
C MET A 26 -8.40 16.70 -11.25
N ARG A 27 -8.21 15.48 -11.75
CA ARG A 27 -7.83 15.21 -13.14
C ARG A 27 -8.91 14.39 -13.82
N ASP A 28 -9.12 14.66 -15.10
CA ASP A 28 -9.86 13.76 -15.97
C ASP A 28 -8.93 12.61 -16.37
N LEU A 29 -8.92 11.55 -15.56
CA LEU A 29 -8.04 10.40 -15.74
C LEU A 29 -8.69 9.39 -16.67
N SER A 30 -7.99 9.08 -17.76
CA SER A 30 -8.30 7.95 -18.64
C SER A 30 -7.15 6.96 -18.58
N LEU A 31 -7.45 5.69 -18.28
CA LEU A 31 -6.46 4.62 -18.30
C LEU A 31 -6.21 4.19 -19.75
N SER A 32 -4.94 3.92 -20.09
CA SER A 32 -4.65 3.15 -21.29
C SER A 32 -5.23 1.74 -21.18
N GLU A 33 -5.32 1.03 -22.29
CA GLU A 33 -5.72 -0.38 -22.30
C GLU A 33 -4.77 -1.23 -21.42
N SER A 34 -3.45 -0.99 -21.51
CA SER A 34 -2.46 -1.68 -20.68
C SER A 34 -2.65 -1.40 -19.18
N GLN A 35 -2.92 -0.16 -18.80
CA GLN A 35 -3.19 0.21 -17.41
C GLN A 35 -4.49 -0.41 -16.90
N SER A 36 -5.53 -0.45 -17.74
CA SER A 36 -6.81 -1.09 -17.41
C SER A 36 -6.63 -2.58 -17.14
N ILE A 37 -5.87 -3.28 -17.99
CA ILE A 37 -5.54 -4.70 -17.80
C ILE A 37 -4.75 -4.93 -16.50
N GLN A 38 -3.76 -4.09 -16.22
CA GLN A 38 -2.96 -4.19 -14.99
C GLN A 38 -3.82 -3.97 -13.75
N PHE A 39 -4.67 -2.94 -13.75
CA PHE A 39 -5.56 -2.62 -12.65
C PHE A 39 -6.58 -3.73 -12.41
N GLU A 40 -7.22 -4.26 -13.46
CA GLU A 40 -8.10 -5.43 -13.34
C GLU A 40 -7.37 -6.65 -12.77
N GLY A 41 -6.11 -6.87 -13.16
CA GLY A 41 -5.27 -7.93 -12.59
C GLY A 41 -5.05 -7.76 -11.09
N ALA A 42 -4.75 -6.53 -10.64
CA ALA A 42 -4.60 -6.20 -9.23
C ALA A 42 -5.91 -6.41 -8.45
N LEU A 43 -7.05 -6.00 -9.00
CA LEU A 43 -8.36 -6.22 -8.36
C LEU A 43 -8.71 -7.71 -8.26
N LYS A 44 -8.42 -8.50 -9.29
CA LYS A 44 -8.63 -9.96 -9.26
C LYS A 44 -7.77 -10.64 -8.19
N ARG A 45 -6.52 -10.18 -8.00
CA ARG A 45 -5.64 -10.64 -6.91
C ARG A 45 -6.22 -10.28 -5.55
N ARG A 46 -6.65 -9.03 -5.37
CA ARG A 46 -7.24 -8.53 -4.11
C ARG A 46 -8.52 -9.30 -3.75
N ALA A 47 -9.40 -9.53 -4.73
CA ALA A 47 -10.64 -10.28 -4.55
C ALA A 47 -10.42 -11.74 -4.13
N LYS A 48 -9.26 -12.32 -4.45
CA LYS A 48 -8.85 -13.66 -3.98
C LYS A 48 -8.27 -13.67 -2.56
N GLY A 49 -8.28 -12.52 -1.87
CA GLY A 49 -7.75 -12.38 -0.51
C GLY A 49 -6.25 -12.12 -0.45
N GLU A 50 -5.59 -11.84 -1.58
CA GLU A 50 -4.19 -11.44 -1.55
C GLU A 50 -4.04 -10.08 -0.82
N PRO A 51 -3.10 -9.94 0.13
CA PRO A 51 -2.86 -8.68 0.82
C PRO A 51 -2.52 -7.54 -0.13
N LEU A 52 -3.05 -6.35 0.15
CA LEU A 52 -2.82 -5.15 -0.64
C LEU A 52 -1.33 -4.85 -0.84
N GLN A 53 -0.55 -5.00 0.23
CA GLN A 53 0.90 -4.75 0.25
C GLN A 53 1.66 -5.71 -0.67
N TYR A 54 1.23 -6.96 -0.82
CA TYR A 54 1.85 -7.90 -1.77
C TYR A 54 1.48 -7.59 -3.22
N ILE A 55 0.29 -7.04 -3.44
CA ILE A 55 -0.12 -6.58 -4.78
C ILE A 55 0.73 -5.38 -5.20
N MET A 56 0.95 -4.43 -4.29
CA MET A 56 1.80 -3.26 -4.47
C MET A 56 3.31 -3.56 -4.38
N GLY A 57 3.68 -4.76 -3.91
CA GLY A 57 5.06 -5.21 -3.69
C GLY A 57 5.82 -4.49 -2.57
N ARG A 58 5.14 -3.64 -1.78
CA ARG A 58 5.76 -2.84 -0.73
C ARG A 58 4.79 -2.46 0.38
N THR A 59 5.35 -2.06 1.52
CA THR A 59 4.63 -1.44 2.63
C THR A 59 5.48 -0.36 3.27
N GLU A 60 4.82 0.59 3.91
CA GLU A 60 5.47 1.54 4.82
C GLU A 60 5.57 0.93 6.22
N PHE A 61 6.69 1.19 6.90
CA PHE A 61 6.92 0.88 8.31
C PHE A 61 7.93 1.88 8.87
N PHE A 62 7.58 2.56 9.96
CA PHE A 62 8.39 3.61 10.58
C PHE A 62 8.78 4.74 9.61
N GLY A 63 7.88 5.11 8.69
CA GLY A 63 8.11 6.12 7.64
C GLY A 63 9.05 5.67 6.52
N LEU A 64 9.48 4.40 6.51
CA LEU A 64 10.36 3.82 5.51
C LEU A 64 9.59 2.84 4.62
N SER A 65 9.94 2.78 3.33
CA SER A 65 9.37 1.83 2.38
C SER A 65 10.16 0.52 2.36
N PHE A 66 9.47 -0.60 2.55
CA PHE A 66 10.03 -1.95 2.52
C PHE A 66 9.38 -2.79 1.42
N PHE A 67 10.18 -3.58 0.70
CA PHE A 67 9.67 -4.58 -0.23
C PHE A 67 9.07 -5.76 0.52
N VAL A 68 7.88 -6.20 0.08
CA VAL A 68 7.19 -7.37 0.63
C VAL A 68 6.61 -8.23 -0.47
N GLY A 69 6.39 -9.51 -0.17
CA GLY A 69 5.81 -10.46 -1.10
C GLY A 69 5.51 -11.80 -0.44
N PRO A 70 5.08 -12.80 -1.21
CA PRO A 70 4.78 -14.13 -0.69
C PRO A 70 5.95 -14.71 0.14
N GLY A 71 5.64 -15.17 1.36
CA GLY A 71 6.64 -15.69 2.29
C GLY A 71 7.29 -14.64 3.21
N VAL A 72 7.03 -13.35 3.02
CA VAL A 72 7.53 -12.27 3.89
C VAL A 72 6.41 -11.76 4.78
N PHE A 73 6.57 -11.83 6.10
CA PHE A 73 5.58 -11.26 7.02
C PHE A 73 5.48 -9.75 6.83
N ILE A 74 4.27 -9.24 6.56
CA ILE A 74 4.01 -7.80 6.41
C ILE A 74 4.22 -7.12 7.78
N PRO A 75 5.18 -6.18 7.93
CA PRO A 75 5.37 -5.39 9.15
C PRO A 75 4.05 -4.80 9.66
N ARG A 76 3.86 -4.83 10.98
CA ARG A 76 2.63 -4.36 11.64
C ARG A 76 2.91 -3.07 12.41
N PRO A 77 1.97 -2.10 12.44
CA PRO A 77 2.16 -0.86 13.19
C PRO A 77 2.51 -1.10 14.67
N GLU A 78 1.95 -2.14 15.29
CA GLU A 78 2.25 -2.49 16.67
C GLU A 78 3.72 -2.87 16.89
N THR A 79 4.40 -3.37 15.85
CA THR A 79 5.84 -3.68 15.90
C THR A 79 6.71 -2.42 15.95
N GLU A 80 6.19 -1.25 15.57
CA GLU A 80 6.92 0.02 15.66
C GLU A 80 7.23 0.39 17.12
N VAL A 81 6.32 0.08 18.05
CA VAL A 81 6.52 0.30 19.50
C VAL A 81 7.73 -0.49 20.02
N LEU A 82 7.93 -1.71 19.51
CA LEU A 82 9.09 -2.52 19.89
C LEU A 82 10.39 -1.90 19.33
N VAL A 83 10.36 -1.41 18.09
CA VAL A 83 11.51 -0.75 17.46
C VAL A 83 11.89 0.51 18.25
N GLU A 84 10.91 1.35 18.59
CA GLU A 84 11.09 2.56 19.39
C GLU A 84 11.76 2.24 20.74
N ALA A 85 11.19 1.30 21.51
CA ALA A 85 11.74 0.92 22.81
C ALA A 85 13.18 0.39 22.74
N VAL A 86 13.55 -0.32 21.66
CA VAL A 86 14.92 -0.81 21.45
C VAL A 86 15.85 0.34 21.08
N VAL A 87 15.41 1.26 20.23
CA VAL A 87 16.20 2.44 19.83
C VAL A 87 16.50 3.33 21.04
N ASP A 88 15.52 3.61 21.89
CA ASP A 88 15.69 4.43 23.09
C ASP A 88 16.70 3.80 24.06
N LYS A 89 16.56 2.48 24.27
CA LYS A 89 17.52 1.71 25.07
C LYS A 89 18.95 1.79 24.51
N CYS A 90 19.10 1.73 23.19
CA CYS A 90 20.41 1.87 22.53
C CYS A 90 20.99 3.29 22.65
N ARG A 91 20.13 4.32 22.73
CA ARG A 91 20.53 5.72 22.95
C ARG A 91 20.83 6.04 24.41
N GLY A 92 20.51 5.13 25.33
CA GLY A 92 20.64 5.36 26.77
C GLY A 92 19.51 6.20 27.36
N GLU A 93 18.41 6.35 26.61
CA GLU A 93 17.18 7.01 27.05
C GLU A 93 16.33 5.97 27.83
N ARG A 94 15.59 6.43 28.85
CA ARG A 94 14.62 5.55 29.54
C ARG A 94 13.35 5.49 28.70
N PRO A 95 12.80 4.29 28.41
CA PRO A 95 11.54 4.15 27.70
C PRO A 95 10.36 4.68 28.53
#